data_AF-A0A2S8GEL3-F1
#
_entry.id   AF-A0A2S8GEL3-F1
#
_cell.length_a   1.000
_cell.length_b   1.000
_cell.length_c   1.000
_cell.angle_alpha   90.00
_cell.angle_beta   90.00
_cell.angle_gamma   90.00
#
_symmetry.space_group_name_H-M   'P 1'
#
loop_
_entity.id
_entity.type
_entity.pdbx_description
1 polymer ?
#
loop_
_entity_poly.entity_id
_entity_poly.type
_entity_poly.pdbx_seq_one_letter_code
_entity_poly.pdbx_strand_id
1 'polypeptide(L)'
;MGPHKFRSFAIVPAAGRSRRMGCDKLLLPYEGRPIIDRVIEAWRDGGVDKVVVVVRADHAELRRHLENRPVELAASETPLPEMLDTVQAGLAFISKKFSPHNQDVWMLAPADLPTLDPQAIRQVLTAYDPDDAEILAATYDDRRSHPVLFPWSAAAQAAKLGPTGTIRDLFAENPWRGVPISQPKPLDVDVPGDLPPGERKPEK
;
A
#
# COMPACT_ATOMS: atom_id res chain seq x y z
N MET A 1 20.15 -7.22 9.98
CA MET A 1 20.04 -6.38 8.77
C MET A 1 20.26 -4.96 9.24
N GLY A 2 21.31 -4.28 8.77
CA GLY A 2 21.55 -2.89 9.16
C GLY A 2 20.44 -1.98 8.62
N PRO A 3 20.18 -0.82 9.25
CA PRO A 3 19.20 0.13 8.73
C PRO A 3 19.64 0.58 7.33
N HIS A 4 18.69 0.62 6.39
CA HIS A 4 18.91 1.28 5.11
C HIS A 4 19.28 2.76 5.38
N LYS A 5 20.03 3.42 4.48
CA LYS A 5 20.49 4.82 4.67
C LYS A 5 19.33 5.86 4.66
N PHE A 6 18.10 5.40 4.54
CA PHE A 6 16.89 6.20 4.33
C PHE A 6 15.73 5.63 5.15
N ARG A 7 14.73 6.46 5.45
CA ARG A 7 13.47 6.01 6.04
C ARG A 7 12.50 5.58 4.96
N SER A 8 11.67 4.59 5.27
CA SER A 8 10.69 3.99 4.38
C SER A 8 9.29 4.06 4.96
N PHE A 9 8.33 4.55 4.15
CA PHE A 9 6.93 4.70 4.53
C PHE A 9 6.03 3.88 3.62
N ALA A 10 5.41 2.82 4.11
CA ALA A 10 4.37 2.11 3.38
C ALA A 10 3.04 2.85 3.51
N ILE A 11 2.37 3.11 2.38
CA ILE A 11 1.01 3.61 2.33
C ILE A 11 0.09 2.45 1.98
N VAL A 12 -0.85 2.15 2.88
CA VAL A 12 -1.87 1.11 2.71
C VAL A 12 -3.22 1.82 2.46
N PRO A 13 -3.66 1.94 1.20
CA PRO A 13 -4.90 2.62 0.85
C PRO A 13 -6.10 1.75 1.22
N ALA A 14 -6.75 2.08 2.33
CA ALA A 14 -7.90 1.36 2.90
C ALA A 14 -9.18 2.23 2.94
N ALA A 15 -9.21 3.32 2.16
CA ALA A 15 -10.32 4.24 2.11
C ALA A 15 -11.41 3.86 1.09
N GLY A 16 -11.19 2.80 0.29
CA GLY A 16 -12.18 2.31 -0.68
C GLY A 16 -13.49 1.87 -0.03
N ARG A 17 -14.61 1.99 -0.76
CA ARG A 17 -15.96 1.63 -0.26
C ARG A 17 -16.38 0.17 -0.48
N SER A 18 -15.54 -0.66 -1.10
CA SER A 18 -15.81 -2.10 -1.33
C SER A 18 -17.21 -2.40 -1.88
N ARG A 19 -17.75 -1.50 -2.73
CA ARG A 19 -19.16 -1.46 -3.14
C ARG A 19 -19.64 -2.77 -3.80
N ARG A 20 -18.74 -3.46 -4.51
CA ARG A 20 -19.02 -4.73 -5.20
C ARG A 20 -19.15 -5.93 -4.24
N MET A 21 -18.55 -5.86 -3.04
CA MET A 21 -18.57 -6.93 -2.04
C MET A 21 -19.74 -6.82 -1.05
N GLY A 22 -20.44 -5.68 -1.00
CA GLY A 22 -21.57 -5.46 -0.08
C GLY A 22 -21.20 -5.49 1.42
N CYS A 23 -19.90 -5.59 1.74
CA CYS A 23 -19.37 -5.62 3.10
C CYS A 23 -17.94 -5.06 3.15
N ASP A 24 -17.43 -4.80 4.35
CA ASP A 24 -16.06 -4.34 4.56
C ASP A 24 -15.06 -5.49 4.28
N LYS A 25 -14.58 -5.57 3.04
CA LYS A 25 -13.69 -6.65 2.59
C LYS A 25 -12.41 -6.76 3.41
N LEU A 26 -11.91 -5.65 3.93
CA LEU A 26 -10.63 -5.60 4.62
C LEU A 26 -10.67 -6.30 5.98
N LEU A 27 -11.85 -6.40 6.60
CA LEU A 27 -12.08 -7.12 7.84
C LEU A 27 -12.51 -8.58 7.65
N LEU A 28 -12.73 -9.02 6.41
CA LEU A 28 -13.02 -10.43 6.14
C LEU A 28 -11.78 -11.28 6.41
N PRO A 29 -11.97 -12.52 6.90
CA PRO A 29 -10.87 -13.45 7.07
C PRO A 29 -10.33 -13.89 5.71
N TYR A 30 -9.01 -14.03 5.64
CA TYR A 30 -8.27 -14.77 4.62
C TYR A 30 -7.32 -15.74 5.34
N GLU A 31 -7.62 -17.03 5.27
CA GLU A 31 -6.98 -18.08 6.07
C GLU A 31 -7.02 -17.77 7.58
N GLY A 32 -8.21 -17.44 8.08
CA GLY A 32 -8.50 -17.23 9.49
C GLY A 32 -8.07 -15.87 10.07
N ARG A 33 -7.48 -14.97 9.27
CA ARG A 33 -7.03 -13.63 9.73
C ARG A 33 -7.58 -12.51 8.85
N PRO A 34 -7.95 -11.34 9.41
CA PRO A 34 -8.42 -10.21 8.60
C PRO A 34 -7.43 -9.84 7.50
N ILE A 35 -7.93 -9.58 6.29
CA ILE A 35 -7.09 -9.21 5.14
C ILE A 35 -6.14 -8.05 5.48
N ILE A 36 -6.66 -6.99 6.13
CA ILE A 36 -5.86 -5.82 6.49
C ILE A 36 -4.71 -6.16 7.46
N ASP A 37 -4.93 -7.10 8.38
CA ASP A 37 -3.90 -7.51 9.33
C ASP A 37 -2.76 -8.22 8.61
N ARG A 38 -3.07 -9.08 7.63
CA ARG A 38 -2.05 -9.76 6.81
C ARG A 38 -1.21 -8.78 6.00
N VAL A 39 -1.84 -7.77 5.41
CA VAL A 39 -1.14 -6.73 4.64
C VAL A 39 -0.23 -5.89 5.56
N ILE A 40 -0.71 -5.48 6.73
CA ILE A 40 0.09 -4.73 7.71
C ILE A 40 1.29 -5.55 8.18
N GLU A 41 1.08 -6.83 8.50
CA GLU A 41 2.17 -7.73 8.89
C GLU A 41 3.18 -7.91 7.77
N ALA A 42 2.73 -8.08 6.53
CA ALA A 42 3.62 -8.21 5.37
C ALA A 42 4.55 -7.01 5.22
N TRP A 43 4.02 -5.79 5.35
CA TRP A 43 4.81 -4.56 5.33
C TRP A 43 5.86 -4.54 6.45
N ARG A 44 5.44 -4.83 7.69
CA ARG A 44 6.32 -4.80 8.86
C ARG A 44 7.42 -5.86 8.77
N ASP A 45 7.08 -7.08 8.40
CA ASP A 45 8.03 -8.19 8.24
C ASP A 45 8.94 -7.98 7.02
N GLY A 46 8.46 -7.22 6.03
CA GLY A 46 9.22 -6.77 4.87
C GLY A 46 10.29 -5.73 5.21
N GLY A 47 10.19 -5.08 6.37
CA GLY A 47 11.21 -4.19 6.91
C GLY A 47 11.00 -2.71 6.66
N VAL A 48 9.77 -2.27 6.36
CA VAL A 48 9.47 -0.83 6.31
C VAL A 48 9.49 -0.20 7.70
N ASP A 49 9.93 1.05 7.79
CA ASP A 49 10.04 1.75 9.08
C ASP A 49 8.68 2.18 9.64
N LYS A 50 7.76 2.58 8.75
CA LYS A 50 6.41 3.03 9.10
C LYS A 50 5.38 2.49 8.13
N VAL A 51 4.30 1.97 8.68
CA VAL A 51 3.09 1.59 7.93
C VAL A 51 2.02 2.63 8.22
N VAL A 52 1.54 3.30 7.17
CA VAL A 52 0.49 4.31 7.22
C VAL A 52 -0.74 3.76 6.54
N VAL A 53 -1.77 3.46 7.32
CA VAL A 53 -3.06 2.99 6.79
C VAL A 53 -3.96 4.20 6.63
N VAL A 54 -4.43 4.42 5.40
CA VAL A 54 -5.32 5.53 5.08
C VAL A 54 -6.75 5.03 5.09
N VAL A 55 -7.55 5.50 6.04
CA VAL A 55 -8.93 5.06 6.26
C VAL A 55 -9.89 6.24 6.12
N ARG A 56 -11.11 6.01 5.63
CA ARG A 56 -12.13 7.07 5.63
C ARG A 56 -12.49 7.47 7.05
N ALA A 57 -12.79 8.76 7.24
CA ALA A 57 -13.21 9.28 8.54
C ALA A 57 -14.47 8.57 9.08
N ASP A 58 -15.41 8.21 8.19
CA ASP A 58 -16.69 7.56 8.50
C ASP A 58 -16.59 6.05 8.75
N HIS A 59 -15.41 5.44 8.56
CA HIS A 59 -15.23 4.00 8.67
C HIS A 59 -14.84 3.56 10.09
N ALA A 60 -15.78 3.73 11.03
CA ALA A 60 -15.53 3.52 12.46
C ALA A 60 -15.05 2.10 12.81
N GLU A 61 -15.57 1.06 12.14
CA GLU A 61 -15.22 -0.33 12.43
C GLU A 61 -13.75 -0.63 12.13
N LEU A 62 -13.28 -0.29 10.92
CA LEU A 62 -11.88 -0.48 10.53
C LEU A 62 -10.94 0.38 11.37
N ARG A 63 -11.32 1.63 11.71
CA ARG A 63 -10.51 2.48 12.59
C ARG A 63 -10.33 1.84 13.97
N ARG A 64 -11.44 1.39 14.59
CA ARG A 64 -11.40 0.70 15.89
C ARG A 64 -10.58 -0.59 15.85
N HIS A 65 -10.66 -1.35 14.75
CA HIS A 65 -9.83 -2.54 14.55
C HIS A 65 -8.34 -2.22 14.53
N LEU A 66 -7.97 -1.08 13.95
CA LEU A 66 -6.57 -0.67 13.78
C LEU A 66 -5.99 0.15 14.94
N GLU A 67 -6.80 0.68 15.85
CA GLU A 67 -6.36 1.51 17.00
C GLU A 67 -5.26 0.85 17.86
N ASN A 68 -5.30 -0.48 18.00
CA ASN A 68 -4.31 -1.25 18.79
C ASN A 68 -3.22 -1.90 17.93
N ARG A 69 -3.16 -1.57 16.63
CA ARG A 69 -2.13 -2.08 15.72
C ARG A 69 -0.95 -1.12 15.68
N PRO A 70 0.28 -1.62 15.49
CA PRO A 70 1.48 -0.79 15.40
C PRO A 70 1.60 -0.13 14.01
N VAL A 71 0.62 0.69 13.69
CA VAL A 71 0.51 1.44 12.43
C VAL A 71 0.14 2.89 12.72
N GLU A 72 0.34 3.73 11.71
CA GLU A 72 -0.12 5.10 11.71
C GLU A 72 -1.46 5.19 10.98
N LEU A 73 -2.42 5.90 11.56
CA LEU A 73 -3.74 6.09 10.95
C LEU A 73 -3.85 7.50 10.34
N ALA A 74 -3.94 7.54 9.02
CA ALA A 74 -4.27 8.73 8.26
C ALA A 74 -5.76 8.71 7.90
N ALA A 75 -6.40 9.88 7.95
CA ALA A 75 -7.79 10.03 7.55
C ALA A 75 -7.86 10.51 6.10
N SER A 76 -8.68 9.85 5.28
CA SER A 76 -9.18 10.44 4.05
C SER A 76 -10.40 11.30 4.36
N GLU A 77 -10.28 12.61 4.15
CA GLU A 77 -11.38 13.59 4.34
C GLU A 77 -12.32 13.65 3.13
N THR A 78 -11.90 13.11 1.97
CA THR A 78 -12.73 13.03 0.77
C THR A 78 -13.90 12.06 0.98
N PRO A 79 -15.16 12.45 0.67
CA PRO A 79 -16.33 11.59 0.88
C PRO A 79 -16.32 10.30 0.04
N LEU A 80 -15.81 10.38 -1.18
CA LEU A 80 -15.65 9.27 -2.14
C LEU A 80 -14.20 9.25 -2.63
N PRO A 81 -13.25 8.83 -1.79
CA PRO A 81 -11.85 8.86 -2.17
C PRO A 81 -11.57 7.80 -3.24
N GLU A 82 -10.96 8.25 -4.33
CA GLU A 82 -10.33 7.37 -5.30
C GLU A 82 -8.93 6.97 -4.79
N MET A 83 -8.25 6.10 -5.54
CA MET A 83 -6.90 5.66 -5.18
C MET A 83 -5.92 6.83 -5.06
N LEU A 84 -5.98 7.81 -5.96
CA LEU A 84 -5.11 8.99 -5.90
C LEU A 84 -5.36 9.82 -4.64
N ASP A 85 -6.62 10.16 -4.33
CA ASP A 85 -6.98 10.93 -3.12
C ASP A 85 -6.46 10.24 -1.85
N THR A 86 -6.60 8.91 -1.81
CA THR A 86 -6.18 8.10 -0.68
C THR A 86 -4.65 8.14 -0.51
N VAL A 87 -3.90 8.04 -1.60
CA VAL A 87 -2.43 8.13 -1.55
C VAL A 87 -1.98 9.54 -1.20
N GLN A 88 -2.60 10.58 -1.77
CA GLN A 88 -2.31 11.98 -1.43
C GLN A 88 -2.55 12.27 0.05
N ALA A 89 -3.64 11.77 0.64
CA ALA A 89 -3.91 11.89 2.08
C ALA A 89 -2.82 11.20 2.93
N GLY A 90 -2.36 10.01 2.51
CA GLY A 90 -1.24 9.31 3.14
C GLY A 90 0.07 10.10 3.07
N LEU A 91 0.42 10.62 1.89
CA LEU A 91 1.61 11.44 1.68
C LEU A 91 1.56 12.74 2.51
N ALA A 92 0.42 13.41 2.54
CA ALA A 92 0.23 14.62 3.34
C ALA A 92 0.39 14.34 4.85
N PHE A 93 -0.17 13.23 5.33
CA PHE A 93 0.01 12.79 6.72
C PHE A 93 1.49 12.54 7.05
N ILE A 94 2.19 11.78 6.20
CA ILE A 94 3.62 11.47 6.39
C ILE A 94 4.45 12.75 6.40
N SER A 95 4.19 13.65 5.44
CA SER A 95 4.87 14.94 5.31
C SER A 95 4.75 15.76 6.59
N LYS A 96 3.52 15.88 7.12
CA LYS A 96 3.22 16.64 8.33
C LYS A 96 3.82 16.02 9.60
N LYS A 97 3.78 14.69 9.72
CA LYS A 97 4.16 13.99 10.96
C LYS A 97 5.66 13.71 11.06
N PHE A 98 6.32 13.37 9.95
CA PHE A 98 7.67 12.82 9.97
C PHE A 98 8.73 13.69 9.29
N SER A 99 8.33 14.75 8.57
CA SER A 99 9.23 15.64 7.82
C SER A 99 10.28 14.85 7.01
N PRO A 100 9.85 14.02 6.05
CA PRO A 100 10.73 13.21 5.20
C PRO A 100 11.74 14.05 4.42
N HIS A 101 12.95 13.51 4.27
CA HIS A 101 14.01 14.05 3.43
C HIS A 101 13.94 13.47 2.02
N ASN A 102 14.64 14.08 1.05
CA ASN A 102 14.63 13.62 -0.34
C ASN A 102 15.18 12.19 -0.53
N GLN A 103 16.04 11.72 0.39
CA GLN A 103 16.57 10.36 0.37
C GLN A 103 15.59 9.31 0.91
N ASP A 104 14.55 9.73 1.64
CA ASP A 104 13.52 8.83 2.12
C ASP A 104 12.69 8.29 0.95
N VAL A 105 11.90 7.25 1.22
CA VAL A 105 11.07 6.58 0.20
C VAL A 105 9.67 6.33 0.72
N TRP A 106 8.72 6.26 -0.20
CA TRP A 106 7.38 5.76 0.11
C TRP A 106 7.06 4.57 -0.78
N MET A 107 6.29 3.63 -0.24
CA MET A 107 5.90 2.41 -0.92
C MET A 107 4.39 2.26 -0.97
N LEU A 108 3.91 1.58 -2.00
CA LEU A 108 2.48 1.40 -2.25
C LEU A 108 2.16 -0.04 -2.64
N ALA A 109 1.16 -0.60 -1.97
CA ALA A 109 0.43 -1.79 -2.35
C ALA A 109 -1.03 -1.64 -1.90
N PRO A 110 -2.01 -2.12 -2.69
CA PRO A 110 -3.40 -2.17 -2.28
C PRO A 110 -3.62 -2.91 -0.96
N ALA A 111 -4.63 -2.50 -0.20
CA ALA A 111 -4.94 -3.07 1.12
C ALA A 111 -5.63 -4.45 1.06
N ASP A 112 -5.99 -4.90 -0.14
CA ASP A 112 -6.73 -6.12 -0.47
C ASP A 112 -5.85 -7.22 -1.08
N LEU A 113 -4.54 -7.15 -0.84
CA LEU A 113 -3.56 -8.16 -1.23
C LEU A 113 -3.17 -9.06 -0.04
N PRO A 114 -4.02 -9.98 0.45
CA PRO A 114 -3.75 -10.78 1.66
C PRO A 114 -2.54 -11.73 1.52
N THR A 115 -2.06 -11.94 0.29
CA THR A 115 -0.87 -12.72 -0.03
C THR A 115 0.31 -11.84 -0.44
N LEU A 116 0.32 -10.55 -0.06
CA LEU A 116 1.49 -9.68 -0.20
C LEU A 116 2.68 -10.28 0.55
N ASP A 117 3.78 -10.49 -0.15
CA ASP A 117 4.93 -11.21 0.39
C ASP A 117 5.94 -10.24 1.05
N PRO A 118 6.30 -10.45 2.34
CA PRO A 118 7.36 -9.68 3.01
C PRO A 118 8.70 -9.71 2.29
N GLN A 119 9.06 -10.83 1.65
CA GLN A 119 10.30 -10.99 0.91
C GLN A 119 10.33 -10.10 -0.33
N ALA A 120 9.19 -9.96 -1.04
CA ALA A 120 9.09 -9.05 -2.18
C ALA A 120 9.30 -7.59 -1.76
N ILE A 121 8.71 -7.18 -0.64
CA ILE A 121 8.93 -5.85 -0.05
C ILE A 121 10.41 -5.63 0.27
N ARG A 122 11.04 -6.60 0.93
CA ARG A 122 12.45 -6.54 1.30
C ARG A 122 13.37 -6.45 0.08
N GLN A 123 13.09 -7.22 -0.97
CA GLN A 123 13.85 -7.18 -2.22
C GLN A 123 13.76 -5.82 -2.88
N VAL A 124 12.57 -5.22 -2.95
CA VAL A 124 12.39 -3.87 -3.51
C VAL A 124 13.11 -2.82 -2.67
N LEU A 125 13.01 -2.87 -1.33
CA LEU A 125 13.75 -1.96 -0.43
C LEU A 125 15.27 -2.09 -0.59
N THR A 126 15.78 -3.33 -0.67
CA THR A 126 17.21 -3.60 -0.78
C THR A 126 17.77 -3.20 -2.14
N ALA A 127 16.94 -3.24 -3.19
CA ALA A 127 17.35 -2.86 -4.54
C ALA A 127 17.41 -1.34 -4.76
N TYR A 128 16.89 -0.52 -3.84
CA TYR A 128 16.87 0.93 -3.97
C TYR A 128 18.22 1.57 -3.64
N ASP A 129 18.69 2.43 -4.53
CA ASP A 129 19.88 3.25 -4.36
C ASP A 129 19.45 4.72 -4.22
N PRO A 130 19.65 5.38 -3.06
CA PRO A 130 19.33 6.79 -2.88
C PRO A 130 20.14 7.74 -3.77
N ASP A 131 21.31 7.31 -4.27
CA ASP A 131 22.15 8.11 -5.15
C ASP A 131 21.67 8.04 -6.62
N ASP A 132 20.84 7.05 -6.96
CA ASP A 132 20.17 6.87 -8.26
C ASP A 132 18.66 6.66 -8.05
N ALA A 133 18.00 7.74 -7.67
CA ALA A 133 16.62 7.75 -7.18
C ALA A 133 15.59 7.45 -8.30
N GLU A 134 15.38 6.17 -8.58
CA GLU A 134 14.37 5.66 -9.51
C GLU A 134 13.14 5.09 -8.80
N ILE A 135 12.00 5.02 -9.50
CA ILE A 135 10.86 4.22 -9.05
C ILE A 135 11.19 2.74 -9.24
N LEU A 136 11.01 1.93 -8.20
CA LEU A 136 11.18 0.48 -8.27
C LEU A 136 9.83 -0.22 -8.14
N ALA A 137 9.53 -1.13 -9.06
CA ALA A 137 8.33 -1.94 -8.97
C ALA A 137 8.66 -3.43 -9.00
N ALA A 138 8.01 -4.20 -8.13
CA ALA A 138 8.07 -5.66 -8.21
C ALA A 138 7.61 -6.14 -9.61
N THR A 139 8.33 -7.07 -10.21
CA THR A 139 7.94 -7.70 -11.47
C THR A 139 7.78 -9.21 -11.30
N TYR A 140 6.67 -9.72 -11.82
CA TYR A 140 6.33 -11.14 -11.86
C TYR A 140 6.01 -11.50 -13.30
N ASP A 141 6.70 -12.49 -13.87
CA ASP A 141 6.61 -12.85 -15.30
C ASP A 141 6.73 -11.61 -16.21
N ASP A 142 7.74 -10.78 -15.94
CA ASP A 142 8.03 -9.50 -16.61
C ASP A 142 6.90 -8.44 -16.56
N ARG A 143 5.89 -8.65 -15.73
CA ARG A 143 4.80 -7.69 -15.52
C ARG A 143 4.96 -6.94 -14.20
N ARG A 144 4.89 -5.62 -14.29
CA ARG A 144 4.86 -4.71 -13.15
C ARG A 144 3.70 -5.03 -12.21
N SER A 145 3.98 -5.10 -10.92
CA SER A 145 3.01 -5.28 -9.85
C SER A 145 3.47 -4.63 -8.54
N HIS A 146 2.82 -5.01 -7.44
CA HIS A 146 3.10 -4.51 -6.10
C HIS A 146 4.06 -5.44 -5.33
N PRO A 147 4.83 -4.90 -4.38
CA PRO A 147 4.88 -3.49 -3.98
C PRO A 147 5.64 -2.60 -4.99
N VAL A 148 5.31 -1.31 -4.98
CA VAL A 148 6.06 -0.27 -5.71
C VAL A 148 6.69 0.67 -4.70
N LEU A 149 7.96 1.00 -4.89
CA LEU A 149 8.71 2.00 -4.14
C LEU A 149 8.93 3.23 -5.02
N PHE A 150 8.72 4.39 -4.43
CA PHE A 150 8.92 5.68 -5.04
C PHE A 150 9.93 6.49 -4.21
N PRO A 151 10.86 7.22 -4.85
CA PRO A 151 11.67 8.19 -4.15
C PRO A 151 10.77 9.27 -3.54
N TRP A 152 11.16 9.84 -2.40
CA TRP A 152 10.34 10.85 -1.74
C TRP A 152 10.07 12.08 -2.61
N SER A 153 10.99 12.43 -3.52
CA SER A 153 10.82 13.50 -4.51
C SER A 153 9.55 13.34 -5.37
N ALA A 154 9.09 12.11 -5.63
CA ALA A 154 7.87 11.84 -6.37
C ALA A 154 6.58 12.22 -5.59
N ALA A 155 6.65 12.41 -4.28
CA ALA A 155 5.49 12.82 -3.47
C ALA A 155 4.95 14.19 -3.89
N ALA A 156 5.83 15.12 -4.26
CA ALA A 156 5.44 16.45 -4.73
C ALA A 156 4.76 16.41 -6.11
N GLN A 157 5.11 15.43 -6.94
CA GLN A 157 4.44 15.20 -8.23
C GLN A 157 3.08 14.56 -8.01
N ALA A 158 3.00 13.55 -7.14
CA ALA A 158 1.74 12.91 -6.76
C ALA A 158 0.73 13.93 -6.21
N ALA A 159 1.17 14.90 -5.41
CA ALA A 159 0.33 15.97 -4.87
C ALA A 159 -0.21 16.97 -5.93
N LYS A 160 0.43 17.06 -7.10
CA LYS A 160 0.01 17.93 -8.20
C LYS A 160 -0.93 17.25 -9.19
N LEU A 161 -1.07 15.93 -9.13
CA LEU A 161 -2.00 15.19 -9.97
C LEU A 161 -3.42 15.66 -9.67
N GLY A 162 -4.13 16.08 -10.72
CA GLY A 162 -5.51 16.53 -10.64
C GLY A 162 -6.52 15.37 -10.63
N PRO A 163 -7.83 15.67 -10.68
CA PRO A 163 -8.90 14.67 -10.53
C PRO A 163 -8.91 13.54 -11.56
N THR A 164 -8.29 13.74 -12.73
CA THR A 164 -8.17 12.73 -13.79
C THR A 164 -6.84 11.98 -13.76
N GLY A 165 -5.91 12.40 -12.91
CA GLY A 165 -4.60 11.80 -12.79
C GLY A 165 -4.64 10.50 -11.99
N THR A 166 -3.59 9.71 -12.14
CA THR A 166 -3.43 8.43 -11.42
C THR A 166 -2.01 8.26 -10.93
N ILE A 167 -1.79 7.41 -9.93
CA ILE A 167 -0.44 7.05 -9.47
C ILE A 167 0.41 6.42 -10.61
N ARG A 168 -0.22 5.89 -11.65
CA ARG A 168 0.48 5.35 -12.82
C ARG A 168 1.19 6.45 -13.62
N ASP A 169 0.70 7.67 -13.57
CA ASP A 169 1.25 8.81 -14.32
C ASP A 169 2.67 9.15 -13.83
N LEU A 170 2.99 8.86 -12.57
CA LEU A 170 4.34 9.01 -12.01
C LEU A 170 5.38 8.17 -12.76
N PHE A 171 5.00 7.04 -13.36
CA PHE A 171 5.94 6.22 -14.13
C PHE A 171 6.30 6.82 -15.49
N ALA A 172 5.47 7.72 -16.02
CA ALA A 172 5.77 8.44 -17.25
C ALA A 172 6.72 9.62 -17.00
N GLU A 173 6.67 10.19 -15.80
CA GLU A 173 7.43 11.39 -15.41
C GLU A 173 8.74 11.10 -14.67
N ASN A 174 9.03 9.83 -14.33
CA ASN A 174 10.24 9.44 -13.61
C ASN A 174 10.89 8.20 -14.21
N PRO A 175 12.23 8.05 -14.09
CA PRO A 175 12.89 6.79 -14.38
C PRO A 175 12.35 5.70 -13.46
N TRP A 176 12.18 4.51 -14.01
CA TRP A 176 11.73 3.35 -13.25
C TRP A 176 12.33 2.07 -13.80
N ARG A 177 12.49 1.08 -12.92
CA ARG A 177 12.86 -0.28 -13.31
C ARG A 177 12.15 -1.34 -12.51
N GLY A 178 12.09 -2.54 -13.09
CA GLY A 178 11.56 -3.73 -12.45
C GLY A 178 12.54 -4.35 -11.46
N VAL A 179 12.03 -4.90 -10.37
CA VAL A 179 12.74 -5.78 -9.45
C VAL A 179 12.14 -7.18 -9.60
N PRO A 180 12.82 -8.12 -10.27
CA PRO A 180 12.30 -9.47 -10.46
C PRO A 180 12.06 -10.20 -9.14
N ILE A 181 10.82 -10.65 -8.93
CA ILE A 181 10.40 -11.38 -7.73
C ILE A 181 10.15 -12.85 -8.11
N SER A 182 10.72 -13.77 -7.34
CA SER A 182 10.57 -15.22 -7.58
C SER A 182 9.36 -15.81 -6.84
N GLN A 183 8.85 -15.10 -5.84
CA GLN A 183 7.65 -15.44 -5.09
C GLN A 183 6.41 -15.31 -5.99
N PRO A 184 5.29 -15.97 -5.67
CA PRO A 184 4.05 -15.80 -6.41
C PRO A 184 3.56 -14.34 -6.39
N LYS A 185 2.97 -13.91 -7.51
CA LYS A 185 2.30 -12.62 -7.57
C LYS A 185 1.17 -12.55 -6.53
N PRO A 186 1.05 -11.45 -5.76
CA PRO A 186 -0.03 -11.32 -4.80
C PRO A 186 -1.41 -11.33 -5.48
N LEU A 187 -2.37 -11.98 -4.82
CA LEU A 187 -3.75 -12.09 -5.24
C LEU A 187 -4.55 -10.88 -4.73
N ASP A 188 -5.41 -10.35 -5.59
CA ASP A 188 -6.40 -9.33 -5.22
C ASP A 188 -7.70 -10.02 -4.79
N VAL A 189 -8.25 -9.60 -3.65
CA VAL A 189 -9.56 -10.04 -3.18
C VAL A 189 -10.58 -8.94 -3.46
N ASP A 190 -11.36 -9.14 -4.50
CA ASP A 190 -12.25 -8.14 -5.08
C ASP A 190 -13.72 -8.59 -5.08
N VAL A 191 -13.96 -9.90 -5.15
CA VAL A 191 -15.28 -10.53 -5.08
C VAL A 191 -15.28 -11.72 -4.10
N PRO A 192 -16.46 -12.16 -3.60
CA PRO A 192 -16.54 -13.28 -2.67
C PRO A 192 -15.87 -14.57 -3.17
N GLY A 193 -15.82 -14.79 -4.48
CA GLY A 193 -15.15 -15.93 -5.09
C GLY A 193 -13.63 -15.99 -4.87
N ASP A 194 -13.00 -14.84 -4.58
CA ASP A 194 -11.55 -14.74 -4.36
C ASP A 194 -11.14 -15.23 -2.95
N LEU A 195 -12.10 -15.36 -2.03
CA LEU A 195 -11.87 -15.92 -0.71
C LEU A 195 -11.72 -17.45 -0.76
N PRO A 196 -10.93 -18.05 0.16
CA PRO A 196 -10.87 -19.49 0.34
C PRO A 196 -12.26 -20.12 0.50
N PRO A 197 -12.52 -21.33 -0.01
CA PRO A 197 -13.86 -21.92 -0.06
C PRO A 197 -14.65 -21.92 1.26
N GLY A 198 -13.98 -22.08 2.41
CA GLY A 198 -14.61 -22.06 3.74
C GLY A 198 -14.89 -20.67 4.32
N GLU A 199 -14.43 -19.61 3.66
CA GLU A 199 -14.54 -18.21 4.11
C GLU A 199 -15.44 -17.37 3.21
N ARG A 200 -15.95 -17.98 2.13
CA ARG A 200 -16.96 -17.38 1.27
C ARG A 200 -18.27 -17.23 2.05
N LYS A 201 -18.83 -16.02 2.09
CA LYS A 201 -20.21 -15.85 2.59
C LYS A 201 -21.17 -16.58 1.64
N PRO A 202 -22.26 -17.21 2.16
CA PRO A 202 -23.29 -17.75 1.30
C PRO A 202 -23.87 -16.62 0.44
N GLU A 203 -24.02 -16.87 -0.86
CA GLU A 203 -24.76 -15.99 -1.74
C GLU A 203 -26.19 -15.83 -1.17
N LYS A 204 -26.61 -14.58 -0.96
CA LYS A 204 -27.98 -14.26 -0.53
C LYS A 204 -28.93 -14.31 -1.71
#